data_AF-A0A520GUU3-F1
#
_entry.id   AF-A0A520GUU3-F1
#
_cell.length_a   1.000
_cell.length_b   1.000
_cell.length_c   1.000
_cell.angle_alpha   90.00
_cell.angle_beta   90.00
_cell.angle_gamma   90.00
#
_symmetry.space_group_name_H-M   'P 1'
#
loop_
_entity.id
_entity.type
_entity.pdbx_description
1 polymer ?
#
loop_
_entity_poly.entity_id
_entity_poly.type
_entity_poly.pdbx_seq_one_letter_code
_entity_poly.pdbx_strand_id
1 'polypeptide(L)'
;MSDFQPSGGFVAGFAARHEVAAGLLQAAFSPPGGFAPSDPRDRIAAAGGGMPRHFSPANPGSNPTAGWNPLDACAPAAEQPFVAVAAARAEGYAEGLATPRRWRGPSAT
;
A
#
# COMPACT_ATOMS: atom_id res chain seq x y z
N MET A 1 -28.70 -4.37 -60.86
CA MET A 1 -29.10 -4.12 -59.46
C MET A 1 -29.44 -5.47 -58.85
N SER A 2 -28.74 -6.02 -57.87
CA SER A 2 -27.62 -5.53 -57.09
C SER A 2 -27.01 -6.73 -56.37
N ASP A 3 -25.69 -6.76 -56.41
CA ASP A 3 -24.77 -7.00 -55.30
C ASP A 3 -25.03 -8.20 -54.38
N PHE A 4 -24.34 -9.30 -54.69
CA PHE A 4 -23.93 -10.28 -53.68
C PHE A 4 -22.93 -9.59 -52.74
N GLN A 5 -23.43 -9.17 -51.57
CA GLN A 5 -22.64 -8.50 -50.55
C GLN A 5 -21.47 -9.38 -50.11
N PRO A 6 -20.23 -8.85 -50.04
CA PRO A 6 -19.06 -9.62 -49.70
C PRO A 6 -19.12 -10.04 -48.23
N SER A 7 -18.98 -11.36 -48.02
CA SER A 7 -18.31 -12.01 -46.90
C SER A 7 -18.37 -11.28 -45.56
N GLY A 8 -19.20 -11.80 -44.63
CA GLY A 8 -19.10 -11.54 -43.19
C GLY A 8 -17.73 -11.96 -42.66
N GLY A 9 -16.73 -11.14 -42.95
CA GLY A 9 -15.33 -11.38 -42.69
C GLY A 9 -15.12 -11.65 -41.21
N PHE A 10 -14.20 -12.57 -40.93
CA PHE A 10 -13.65 -12.76 -39.60
C PHE A 10 -13.20 -11.40 -39.06
N VAL A 11 -13.92 -10.89 -38.06
CA VAL A 11 -13.51 -9.68 -37.34
C VAL A 11 -12.49 -10.11 -36.30
N ALA A 12 -11.22 -9.83 -36.57
CA ALA A 12 -10.11 -10.04 -35.62
C ALA A 12 -10.23 -9.07 -34.43
N GLY A 13 -11.24 -9.24 -33.58
CA GLY A 13 -11.48 -8.41 -32.40
C GLY A 13 -10.65 -8.80 -31.18
N PHE A 14 -9.96 -9.95 -31.23
CA PHE A 14 -9.12 -10.41 -30.12
C PHE A 14 -7.73 -9.76 -30.12
N ALA A 15 -7.15 -9.51 -31.31
CA ALA A 15 -5.84 -8.88 -31.44
C ALA A 15 -5.83 -7.41 -30.95
N ALA A 16 -6.90 -6.66 -31.20
CA ALA A 16 -6.99 -5.26 -30.75
C ALA A 16 -7.18 -5.11 -29.23
N ARG A 17 -7.67 -6.13 -28.52
CA ARG A 17 -7.81 -6.12 -27.05
C ARG A 17 -6.53 -6.53 -26.33
N HIS A 18 -5.56 -7.09 -27.05
CA HIS A 18 -4.32 -7.59 -26.46
C HIS A 18 -3.49 -6.46 -25.83
N GLU A 19 -3.47 -5.28 -26.45
CA GLU A 19 -2.78 -4.10 -25.93
C GLU A 19 -3.43 -3.57 -24.63
N VAL A 20 -4.77 -3.53 -24.60
CA VAL A 20 -5.51 -3.13 -23.40
C VAL A 20 -5.32 -4.16 -22.28
N ALA A 21 -5.37 -5.45 -22.59
CA ALA A 21 -5.12 -6.52 -21.64
C ALA A 21 -3.67 -6.49 -21.11
N ALA A 22 -2.69 -6.23 -21.99
CA ALA A 22 -1.29 -6.07 -21.61
C ALA A 22 -1.09 -4.87 -20.67
N GLY A 23 -1.73 -3.74 -20.97
CA GLY A 23 -1.71 -2.56 -20.09
C GLY A 23 -2.31 -2.83 -18.70
N LEU A 24 -3.45 -3.53 -18.63
CA LEU A 24 -4.10 -3.89 -17.37
C LEU A 24 -3.26 -4.88 -16.54
N LEU A 25 -2.66 -5.87 -17.19
CA LEU A 25 -1.75 -6.83 -16.53
C LEU A 25 -0.49 -6.13 -16.02
N GLN A 26 0.10 -5.24 -16.81
CA GLN A 26 1.27 -4.45 -16.43
C GLN A 26 0.98 -3.53 -15.23
N ALA A 27 -0.22 -2.95 -15.16
CA ALA A 27 -0.66 -2.15 -14.02
C ALA A 27 -0.90 -3.04 -12.78
N ALA A 28 -1.53 -4.19 -12.94
CA ALA A 28 -1.84 -5.11 -11.84
C ALA A 28 -0.59 -5.76 -11.22
N PHE A 29 0.46 -5.97 -12.01
CA PHE A 29 1.73 -6.53 -11.54
C PHE A 29 2.85 -5.51 -11.41
N SER A 30 2.57 -4.21 -11.58
CA SER A 30 3.56 -3.18 -11.32
C SER A 30 3.99 -3.27 -9.85
N PRO A 31 5.29 -3.37 -9.56
CA PRO A 31 5.78 -3.37 -8.19
C PRO A 31 5.25 -2.13 -7.48
N PRO A 32 4.74 -2.25 -6.24
CA PRO A 32 4.45 -1.06 -5.45
C PRO A 32 5.72 -0.22 -5.39
N GLY A 33 5.59 1.10 -5.57
CA GLY A 33 6.72 2.01 -5.40
C GLY A 33 7.41 1.67 -4.09
N GLY A 34 8.68 1.25 -4.17
CA GLY A 34 9.44 0.91 -2.98
C GLY A 34 9.67 2.13 -2.10
N PHE A 35 10.42 1.97 -1.01
CA PHE A 35 11.03 3.10 -0.31
C PHE A 35 12.12 3.71 -1.20
N ALA A 36 11.71 4.46 -2.22
CA ALA A 36 12.59 5.29 -3.00
C ALA A 36 12.77 6.64 -2.28
N PRO A 37 14.00 7.19 -2.24
CA PRO A 37 14.21 8.57 -1.82
C PRO A 37 13.29 9.48 -2.66
N SER A 38 12.43 10.22 -1.98
CA SER A 38 11.55 11.21 -2.59
C SER A 38 11.96 12.56 -2.06
N ASP A 39 12.05 13.57 -2.94
CA ASP A 39 12.30 14.93 -2.51
C ASP A 39 11.12 15.37 -1.62
N PRO A 40 11.36 15.81 -0.37
CA PRO A 40 10.31 16.33 0.49
C PRO A 40 9.53 17.49 -0.16
N ARG A 41 10.12 18.24 -1.09
CA ARG A 41 9.42 19.29 -1.85
C ARG A 41 8.34 18.73 -2.77
N ASP A 42 8.61 17.60 -3.44
CA ASP A 42 7.62 16.93 -4.29
C ASP A 42 6.44 16.43 -3.46
N ARG A 43 6.72 15.93 -2.24
CA ARG A 43 5.68 15.52 -1.29
C ARG A 43 4.83 16.71 -0.83
N ILE A 44 5.43 17.86 -0.55
CA ILE A 44 4.72 19.08 -0.14
C ILE A 44 3.87 19.63 -1.30
N ALA A 45 4.39 19.59 -2.52
CA ALA A 45 3.66 19.98 -3.72
C ALA A 45 2.44 19.06 -3.96
N ALA A 46 2.61 17.75 -3.80
CA ALA A 46 1.52 16.78 -3.90
C ALA A 46 0.48 16.88 -2.77
N ALA A 47 0.89 17.35 -1.58
CA ALA A 47 0.01 17.55 -0.42
C ALA A 47 -0.91 18.80 -0.54
N GLY A 48 -0.89 19.50 -1.68
CA GLY A 48 -1.89 20.53 -1.99
C GLY A 48 -1.67 21.88 -1.30
N GLY A 49 -0.43 22.24 -0.95
CA GLY A 49 -0.04 23.62 -0.61
C GLY A 49 -0.75 24.26 0.60
N GLY A 50 -1.48 23.50 1.41
CA GLY A 50 -2.18 24.01 2.58
C GLY A 50 -1.22 24.38 3.71
N MET A 51 -1.53 25.46 4.44
CA MET A 51 -0.83 25.83 5.68
C MET A 51 -0.81 24.64 6.65
N PRO A 52 0.27 24.43 7.45
CA PRO A 52 0.36 23.30 8.36
C PRO A 52 -0.90 23.20 9.22
N ARG A 53 -1.61 22.07 9.11
CA ARG A 53 -2.78 21.80 9.94
C ARG A 53 -2.27 21.54 11.35
N HIS A 54 -2.63 22.41 12.29
CA HIS A 54 -2.36 22.19 13.70
C HIS A 54 -3.12 20.94 14.15
N PHE A 55 -2.40 20.01 14.80
CA PHE A 55 -3.04 18.86 15.43
C PHE A 55 -3.93 19.36 16.57
N SER A 56 -5.23 19.08 16.48
CA SER A 56 -6.17 19.28 17.58
C SER A 56 -6.61 17.91 18.06
N PRO A 57 -6.37 17.54 19.33
CA PRO A 57 -6.85 16.28 19.87
C PRO A 57 -8.37 16.16 19.69
N ALA A 58 -8.86 14.94 19.48
CA ALA A 58 -10.30 14.68 19.34
C ALA A 58 -11.11 15.13 20.58
N ASN A 59 -10.47 15.15 21.76
CA ASN A 59 -11.04 15.69 22.99
C ASN A 59 -10.05 16.66 23.64
N PRO A 60 -10.15 17.98 23.37
CA PRO A 60 -9.23 18.98 23.90
C PRO A 60 -9.28 19.15 25.43
N GLY A 61 -10.40 18.78 26.06
CA GLY A 61 -10.58 18.88 27.51
C GLY A 61 -10.02 17.69 28.28
N SER A 62 -9.62 16.62 27.58
CA SER A 62 -9.04 15.42 28.19
C SER A 62 -7.52 15.50 28.15
N ASN A 63 -6.88 15.39 29.31
CA ASN A 63 -5.44 15.21 29.39
C ASN A 63 -5.11 13.72 29.59
N PRO A 64 -4.77 12.96 28.54
CA PRO A 64 -4.46 11.53 28.66
C PRO A 64 -3.17 11.27 29.46
N THR A 65 -2.32 12.27 29.66
CA THR A 65 -1.09 12.17 30.46
C THR A 65 -1.24 12.76 31.86
N ALA A 66 -2.48 13.04 32.30
CA ALA A 66 -2.73 13.47 33.68
C ALA A 66 -2.20 12.42 34.66
N GLY A 67 -1.35 12.83 35.60
CA GLY A 67 -0.73 11.94 36.58
C GLY A 67 0.48 11.14 36.06
N TRP A 68 0.85 11.27 34.79
CA TRP A 68 2.07 10.66 34.25
C TRP A 68 3.30 11.51 34.58
N ASN A 69 4.28 10.91 35.26
CA ASN A 69 5.58 11.52 35.50
C ASN A 69 6.68 10.69 34.82
N PRO A 70 7.33 11.18 33.76
CA PRO A 70 8.39 10.45 33.05
C PRO A 70 9.61 10.14 33.91
N LEU A 71 9.82 10.92 34.97
CA LEU A 71 10.99 10.83 35.84
C LEU A 71 10.69 10.04 37.13
N ASP A 72 9.45 9.58 37.31
CA ASP A 72 9.10 8.72 38.43
C ASP A 72 9.50 7.28 38.13
N ALA A 73 10.74 6.94 38.50
CA ALA A 73 11.29 5.60 38.33
C ALA A 73 10.60 4.53 39.18
N CYS A 74 9.78 4.93 40.17
CA CYS A 74 9.02 4.02 41.02
C CYS A 74 7.55 3.90 40.59
N ALA A 75 7.12 4.56 39.51
CA ALA A 75 5.79 4.42 38.98
C ALA A 75 5.55 2.94 38.57
N PRO A 76 4.45 2.32 39.04
CA PRO A 76 4.11 0.96 38.60
C PRO A 76 3.91 0.98 37.08
N ALA A 77 4.47 0.00 36.38
CA ALA A 77 4.20 -0.17 34.96
C ALA A 77 2.69 -0.27 34.78
N ALA A 78 2.10 0.63 33.98
CA ALA A 78 0.69 0.52 33.64
C ALA A 78 0.45 -0.87 33.03
N GLU A 79 -0.50 -1.63 33.57
CA GLU A 79 -0.99 -2.90 33.02
C GLU A 79 -1.74 -2.63 31.71
N GLN A 80 -1.07 -2.06 30.72
CA GLN A 80 -1.48 -2.23 29.35
C GLN A 80 -1.16 -3.69 29.01
N PRO A 81 -2.07 -4.43 28.34
CA PRO A 81 -1.70 -5.72 27.78
C PRO A 81 -0.65 -5.45 26.72
N PHE A 82 0.62 -5.46 27.12
CA PHE A 82 1.73 -5.57 26.21
C PHE A 82 1.48 -6.90 25.51
N VAL A 83 0.97 -6.84 24.27
CA VAL A 83 0.94 -8.01 23.41
C VAL A 83 2.39 -8.47 23.38
N ALA A 84 2.64 -9.66 23.92
CA ALA A 84 3.99 -10.19 24.03
C ALA A 84 4.62 -10.09 22.64
N VAL A 85 5.64 -9.25 22.48
CA VAL A 85 6.24 -8.94 21.17
C VAL A 85 6.68 -10.20 20.42
N ALA A 86 6.96 -11.29 21.15
CA ALA A 86 7.19 -12.61 20.59
C ALA A 86 5.97 -13.20 19.84
N ALA A 87 4.76 -13.09 20.39
CA ALA A 87 3.52 -13.58 19.77
C ALA A 87 3.17 -12.77 18.51
N ALA A 88 3.20 -11.44 18.62
CA ALA A 88 2.97 -10.55 17.46
C ALA A 88 3.99 -10.78 16.33
N ARG A 89 5.26 -11.03 16.69
CA ARG A 89 6.31 -11.38 15.72
C ARG A 89 6.02 -12.74 15.06
N ALA A 90 5.62 -13.74 15.84
CA ALA A 90 5.34 -15.08 15.32
C ALA A 90 4.16 -15.07 14.34
N GLU A 91 3.09 -14.34 14.66
CA GLU A 91 1.93 -14.17 13.79
C GLU A 91 2.31 -13.49 12.46
N GLY A 92 3.04 -12.37 12.51
CA GLY A 92 3.52 -11.69 11.30
C GLY A 92 4.52 -12.53 10.48
N TYR A 93 5.35 -13.35 11.13
CA TYR A 93 6.25 -14.27 10.44
C TYR A 93 5.48 -15.39 9.73
N ALA A 94 4.46 -15.95 10.37
CA ALA A 94 3.59 -16.96 9.79
C ALA A 94 2.81 -16.41 8.58
N GLU A 95 2.29 -15.17 8.67
CA GLU A 95 1.64 -14.47 7.56
C GLU A 95 2.60 -14.30 6.35
N GLY A 96 3.86 -13.94 6.63
CA GLY A 96 4.91 -13.80 5.61
C GLY A 96 5.33 -15.13 4.95
N LEU A 97 5.23 -16.25 5.67
CA LEU A 97 5.47 -17.59 5.10
C LEU A 97 4.26 -18.14 4.32
N ALA A 98 3.04 -17.87 4.80
CA ALA A 98 1.80 -18.29 4.15
C ALA A 98 1.56 -17.57 2.81
N THR A 99 2.16 -16.39 2.64
CA THR A 99 2.15 -15.66 1.38
C THR A 99 3.43 -15.96 0.60
N PRO A 100 3.45 -16.93 -0.33
CA PRO A 100 4.64 -17.14 -1.16
C PRO A 100 4.87 -15.89 -2.01
N ARG A 101 5.85 -15.06 -1.62
CA ARG A 101 6.40 -14.03 -2.51
C ARG A 101 7.15 -14.77 -3.60
N ARG A 102 6.47 -15.08 -4.71
CA ARG A 102 7.11 -15.67 -5.89
C ARG A 102 8.11 -14.64 -6.44
N TRP A 103 9.35 -14.71 -6.00
CA TRP A 103 10.44 -14.04 -6.71
C TRP A 103 10.83 -14.98 -7.84
N ARG A 104 10.28 -14.72 -9.04
CA ARG A 104 10.75 -15.36 -10.27
C ARG A 104 11.87 -14.46 -10.80
N GLY A 105 13.11 -14.78 -10.46
CA GLY A 105 14.27 -14.19 -11.10
C GLY A 105 14.26 -14.48 -12.62
N PRO A 106 14.91 -13.63 -13.43
CA PRO A 106 15.07 -13.93 -14.86
C PRO A 106 15.97 -15.17 -15.02
N SER A 107 15.42 -16.21 -15.65
CA SER A 107 16.18 -17.37 -16.11
C SER A 107 17.10 -16.95 -17.24
N ALA A 108 18.41 -17.13 -17.05
CA ALA A 108 19.42 -16.95 -18.08
C ALA A 108 19.24 -17.99 -19.19
N THR A 109 19.20 -17.51 -20.43
CA THR A 109 19.49 -18.25 -21.67
C THR A 109 20.43 -17.40 -22.49
#